data_AF-A0A2V8DRM7-F1
#
_entry.id   AF-A0A2V8DRM7-F1
#
_cell.length_a   1.000
_cell.length_b   1.000
_cell.length_c   1.000
_cell.angle_alpha   90.00
_cell.angle_beta   90.00
_cell.angle_gamma   90.00
#
_symmetry.space_group_name_H-M   'P 1'
#
loop_
_entity.id
_entity.type
_entity.pdbx_description
1 polymer ?
#
loop_
_entity_poly.entity_id
_entity_poly.type
_entity_poly.pdbx_seq_one_letter_code
_entity_poly.pdbx_strand_id
1 'polypeptide(L)'
;LPQPRRAPSDGEAGRVLDTQIEAHVHGPVDLHRDVELLVADPSFAGTITEECLRKLAHRYEIPLHWHCGFRLPVEDVPDDFRGPAMPRLAQRIAGTGCLDAAVIGAAAATLYRQPDSWRDWGTYWETFQHLKQLWHVVVHYGMPVVLTKTQD
;
A
#
# COMPACT_ATOMS: atom_id res chain seq x y z
N LEU A 1 -20.29 -14.29 22.63
CA LEU A 1 -20.25 -13.29 21.55
C LEU A 1 -18.86 -13.31 20.94
N PRO A 2 -18.69 -13.20 19.62
CA PRO A 2 -17.37 -13.02 19.03
C PRO A 2 -16.72 -11.79 19.67
N GLN A 3 -15.43 -11.88 20.02
CA GLN A 3 -14.71 -10.71 20.50
C GLN A 3 -14.62 -9.69 19.36
N PRO A 4 -14.77 -8.38 19.64
CA PRO A 4 -14.56 -7.37 18.61
C PRO A 4 -13.15 -7.51 18.04
N ARG A 5 -13.02 -7.47 16.71
CA ARG A 5 -11.71 -7.47 16.06
C ARG A 5 -10.91 -6.28 16.58
N ARG A 6 -9.61 -6.47 16.81
CA ARG A 6 -8.70 -5.35 17.14
C ARG A 6 -8.74 -4.32 16.01
N ALA A 7 -8.55 -3.03 16.34
CA ALA A 7 -8.51 -2.02 15.30
C ALA A 7 -7.34 -2.33 14.35
N PRO A 8 -7.44 -2.03 13.04
CA PRO A 8 -6.35 -2.30 12.10
C PRO A 8 -5.05 -1.54 12.41
N SER A 9 -5.14 -0.49 13.22
CA SER A 9 -3.98 0.25 13.77
C SER A 9 -3.34 -0.46 14.98
N ASP A 10 -4.04 -1.40 15.61
CA ASP A 10 -3.65 -2.00 16.88
C ASP A 10 -2.93 -3.34 16.66
N GLY A 11 -1.66 -3.40 17.06
CA GLY A 11 -0.84 -4.62 16.99
C GLY A 11 0.51 -4.37 16.35
N GLU A 12 1.36 -5.39 16.37
CA GLU A 12 2.62 -5.35 15.64
C GLU A 12 2.36 -5.40 14.14
N ALA A 13 3.09 -4.57 13.38
CA ALA A 13 2.96 -4.52 11.95
C ALA A 13 3.43 -5.84 11.33
N GLY A 14 2.53 -6.51 10.60
CA GLY A 14 2.84 -7.77 9.94
C GLY A 14 3.90 -7.58 8.85
N ARG A 15 4.98 -8.37 8.91
CA ARG A 15 6.08 -8.35 7.92
C ARG A 15 6.14 -9.61 7.05
N VAL A 16 5.10 -10.42 7.14
CA VAL A 16 4.97 -11.67 6.40
C VAL A 16 4.66 -11.36 4.94
N LEU A 17 5.46 -11.93 4.05
CA LEU A 17 5.37 -11.73 2.60
C LEU A 17 5.29 -13.09 1.92
N ASP A 18 4.60 -13.15 0.78
CA ASP A 18 4.49 -14.35 -0.08
C ASP A 18 3.85 -15.61 0.55
N THR A 19 3.37 -15.56 1.80
CA THR A 19 2.71 -16.71 2.46
C THR A 19 1.22 -16.49 2.74
N GLN A 20 0.59 -15.58 1.99
CA GLN A 20 -0.84 -15.34 2.10
C GLN A 20 -1.64 -16.48 1.48
N ILE A 21 -2.74 -16.87 2.13
CA ILE A 21 -3.72 -17.78 1.55
C ILE A 21 -4.73 -16.91 0.80
N GLU A 22 -4.84 -17.13 -0.51
CA GLU A 22 -5.84 -16.47 -1.36
C GLU A 22 -7.05 -17.39 -1.52
N ALA A 23 -8.25 -16.85 -1.30
CA ALA A 23 -9.50 -17.55 -1.49
C ALA A 23 -10.36 -16.77 -2.47
N HIS A 24 -10.94 -17.47 -3.45
CA HIS A 24 -11.86 -16.87 -4.42
C HIS A 24 -13.30 -17.01 -3.93
N VAL A 25 -14.04 -15.90 -3.94
CA VAL A 25 -15.50 -15.91 -3.75
C VAL A 25 -16.15 -16.10 -5.11
N HIS A 26 -16.83 -17.22 -5.31
CA HIS A 26 -17.60 -17.47 -6.54
C HIS A 26 -19.03 -16.95 -6.36
N GLY A 27 -19.32 -15.77 -6.90
CA GLY A 27 -20.64 -15.15 -6.84
C GLY A 27 -20.56 -13.61 -6.87
N PRO A 28 -21.71 -12.93 -6.96
CA PRO A 28 -21.74 -11.48 -6.77
C PRO A 28 -21.33 -11.12 -5.34
N VAL A 29 -20.63 -9.99 -5.20
CA VAL A 29 -20.30 -9.37 -3.90
C VAL A 29 -21.07 -8.06 -3.80
N ASP A 30 -21.94 -7.94 -2.80
CA ASP A 30 -22.65 -6.72 -2.46
C ASP A 30 -21.89 -5.98 -1.36
N LEU A 31 -21.33 -4.82 -1.68
CA LEU A 31 -20.53 -4.03 -0.75
C LEU A 31 -21.32 -3.60 0.51
N HIS A 32 -22.64 -3.43 0.42
CA HIS A 32 -23.47 -3.04 1.56
C HIS A 32 -23.67 -4.20 2.56
N ARG A 33 -23.62 -5.44 2.08
CA ARG A 33 -23.96 -6.64 2.88
C ARG A 33 -22.76 -7.51 3.23
N ASP A 34 -21.81 -7.62 2.30
CA ASP A 34 -20.74 -8.62 2.35
C ASP A 34 -19.42 -8.04 2.85
N VAL A 35 -19.31 -6.71 3.00
CA VAL A 35 -18.10 -6.03 3.44
C VAL A 35 -18.30 -5.41 4.81
N GLU A 36 -17.56 -5.92 5.79
CA GLU A 36 -17.60 -5.40 7.17
C GLU A 36 -16.79 -4.12 7.35
N LEU A 37 -15.69 -3.97 6.61
CA LEU A 37 -14.71 -2.92 6.86
C LEU A 37 -13.89 -2.59 5.62
N LEU A 38 -13.63 -1.29 5.42
CA LEU A 38 -12.65 -0.78 4.47
C LEU A 38 -11.41 -0.33 5.24
N VAL A 39 -10.24 -0.90 4.95
CA VAL A 39 -8.97 -0.53 5.58
C VAL A 39 -8.05 0.09 4.54
N ALA A 40 -7.51 1.27 4.83
CA ALA A 40 -6.61 2.00 3.95
C ALA A 40 -5.25 2.28 4.61
N ASP A 41 -4.23 2.47 3.78
CA ASP A 41 -2.90 2.91 4.22
C ASP A 41 -2.91 4.43 4.50
N PRO A 42 -2.33 4.89 5.62
CA PRO A 42 -2.31 6.31 5.98
C PRO A 42 -1.64 7.22 4.96
N SER A 43 -0.80 6.70 4.06
CA SER A 43 -0.22 7.48 2.95
C SER A 43 -1.26 8.02 1.96
N PHE A 44 -2.50 7.49 1.98
CA PHE A 44 -3.60 8.06 1.20
C PHE A 44 -4.34 9.19 1.91
N ALA A 45 -4.05 9.48 3.18
CA ALA A 45 -4.67 10.58 3.90
C ALA A 45 -4.31 11.94 3.25
N GLY A 46 -5.29 12.83 3.13
CA GLY A 46 -5.21 14.11 2.44
C GLY A 46 -5.21 14.03 0.91
N THR A 47 -5.45 12.85 0.31
CA THR A 47 -5.41 12.66 -1.15
C THR A 47 -6.80 12.53 -1.77
N ILE A 48 -6.88 12.69 -3.10
CA ILE A 48 -8.11 12.37 -3.86
C ILE A 48 -8.56 10.91 -3.66
N THR A 49 -7.62 10.00 -3.38
CA THR A 49 -7.94 8.61 -3.06
C THR A 49 -8.71 8.52 -1.75
N GLU A 50 -8.35 9.27 -0.71
CA GLU A 50 -9.14 9.32 0.53
C GLU A 50 -10.56 9.82 0.27
N GLU A 51 -10.73 10.87 -0.55
CA GLU A 51 -12.08 11.35 -0.88
C GLU A 51 -12.93 10.27 -1.56
N CYS A 52 -12.34 9.51 -2.48
CA CYS A 52 -13.00 8.37 -3.12
C CYS A 52 -13.35 7.27 -2.11
N LEU A 53 -12.42 6.92 -1.22
CA LEU A 53 -12.64 5.91 -0.17
C LEU A 53 -13.74 6.34 0.80
N ARG A 54 -13.79 7.62 1.21
CA ARG A 54 -14.85 8.16 2.07
C ARG A 54 -16.20 8.16 1.38
N LYS A 55 -16.27 8.53 0.11
CA LYS A 55 -17.52 8.48 -0.69
C LYS A 55 -18.03 7.04 -0.81
N LEU A 56 -17.15 6.08 -1.04
CA LEU A 56 -17.48 4.66 -1.11
C LEU A 56 -17.98 4.15 0.26
N ALA A 57 -17.21 4.39 1.32
CA ALA A 57 -17.55 4.03 2.69
C ALA A 57 -18.92 4.58 3.10
N HIS A 58 -19.19 5.86 2.82
CA HIS A 58 -20.48 6.48 3.09
C HIS A 58 -21.62 5.85 2.26
N ARG A 59 -21.41 5.63 0.96
CA ARG A 59 -22.42 5.08 0.05
C ARG A 59 -22.88 3.68 0.46
N TYR A 60 -21.97 2.86 0.98
CA TYR A 60 -22.25 1.47 1.32
C TYR A 60 -22.29 1.22 2.84
N GLU A 61 -22.27 2.27 3.66
CA GLU A 61 -22.32 2.19 5.13
C GLU A 61 -21.19 1.32 5.73
N ILE A 62 -20.02 1.35 5.11
CA ILE A 62 -18.83 0.59 5.52
C ILE A 62 -17.94 1.50 6.38
N PRO A 63 -17.55 1.09 7.60
CA PRO A 63 -16.56 1.84 8.38
C PRO A 63 -15.23 1.91 7.62
N LEU A 64 -14.66 3.11 7.54
CA LEU A 64 -13.31 3.34 7.01
C LEU A 64 -12.32 3.39 8.17
N HIS A 65 -11.35 2.48 8.17
CA HIS A 65 -10.25 2.43 9.12
C HIS A 65 -8.91 2.60 8.41
N TRP A 66 -7.91 2.99 9.19
CA TRP A 66 -6.53 3.09 8.74
C TRP A 66 -5.70 2.02 9.45
N HIS A 67 -4.84 1.32 8.72
CA HIS A 67 -3.82 0.50 9.36
C HIS A 67 -2.60 1.35 9.75
N CYS A 68 -1.60 0.71 10.34
CA CYS A 68 -0.40 1.39 10.83
C CYS A 68 0.50 2.01 9.74
N GLY A 69 0.28 1.72 8.46
CA GLY A 69 1.15 2.16 7.35
C GLY A 69 2.60 1.70 7.44
N PHE A 70 3.37 1.98 6.40
CA PHE A 70 4.83 1.85 6.44
C PHE A 70 5.49 3.00 5.69
N ARG A 71 6.55 3.55 6.28
CA ARG A 71 7.42 4.52 5.62
C ARG A 71 8.88 4.07 5.70
N LEU A 72 9.60 4.21 4.60
CA LEU A 72 11.02 3.86 4.47
C LEU A 72 11.78 4.97 3.73
N PRO A 73 12.77 5.65 4.34
CA PRO A 73 13.65 6.57 3.62
C PRO A 73 14.35 5.88 2.45
N VAL A 74 14.56 6.60 1.33
CA VAL A 74 15.20 6.01 0.14
C VAL A 74 16.62 5.52 0.43
N GLU A 75 17.36 6.24 1.27
CA GLU A 75 18.72 5.87 1.71
C GLU A 75 18.78 4.57 2.53
N ASP A 76 17.67 4.16 3.15
CA ASP A 76 17.58 2.96 3.97
C ASP A 76 17.13 1.73 3.17
N VAL A 77 16.97 1.85 1.84
CA VAL A 77 16.57 0.74 0.97
C VAL A 77 17.77 -0.19 0.77
N PRO A 78 17.70 -1.46 1.20
CA PRO A 78 18.78 -2.42 1.04
C PRO A 78 18.96 -2.85 -0.42
N ASP A 79 20.19 -3.24 -0.79
CA ASP A 79 20.53 -3.78 -2.11
C ASP A 79 20.50 -5.33 -2.17
N ASP A 80 20.38 -5.99 -1.02
CA ASP A 80 20.41 -7.44 -0.88
C ASP A 80 19.03 -8.10 -0.68
N PHE A 81 17.97 -7.31 -0.49
CA PHE A 81 16.58 -7.79 -0.40
C PHE A 81 15.77 -7.48 -1.65
N ARG A 82 15.22 -8.53 -2.30
CA ARG A 82 14.54 -8.47 -3.62
C ARG A 82 15.41 -7.97 -4.78
N GLY A 83 16.72 -7.87 -4.57
CA GLY A 83 17.74 -7.67 -5.59
C GLY A 83 18.24 -6.23 -5.69
N PRO A 84 19.41 -6.03 -6.34
CA PRO A 84 20.16 -4.77 -6.33
C PRO A 84 19.49 -3.62 -7.09
N ALA A 85 18.37 -3.89 -7.78
CA ALA A 85 17.60 -2.87 -8.47
C ALA A 85 16.77 -1.99 -7.50
N MET A 86 16.48 -2.47 -6.28
CA MET A 86 15.55 -1.80 -5.36
C MET A 86 15.98 -0.38 -4.96
N PRO A 87 17.24 -0.10 -4.56
CA PRO A 87 17.65 1.26 -4.20
C PRO A 87 17.55 2.25 -5.38
N ARG A 88 17.91 1.81 -6.59
CA ARG A 88 17.80 2.65 -7.79
C ARG A 88 16.35 2.92 -8.17
N LEU A 89 15.46 1.94 -8.03
CA LEU A 89 14.05 2.14 -8.28
C LEU A 89 13.43 3.10 -7.26
N ALA A 90 13.78 2.95 -5.99
CA ALA A 90 13.38 3.85 -4.92
C ALA A 90 13.76 5.29 -5.24
N GLN A 91 15.02 5.52 -5.61
CA GLN A 91 15.51 6.83 -5.99
C GLN A 91 14.81 7.40 -7.23
N ARG A 92 14.48 6.57 -8.22
CA ARG A 92 13.72 6.99 -9.41
C ARG A 92 12.34 7.54 -9.05
N ILE A 93 11.63 6.90 -8.12
CA ILE A 93 10.22 7.24 -7.84
C ILE A 93 10.03 8.21 -6.69
N ALA A 94 11.01 8.31 -5.78
CA ALA A 94 10.92 9.12 -4.56
C ALA A 94 12.07 10.13 -4.40
N GLY A 95 13.06 10.14 -5.30
CA GLY A 95 14.23 11.02 -5.18
C GLY A 95 15.01 10.75 -3.90
N THR A 96 15.18 11.78 -3.07
CA THR A 96 15.79 11.70 -1.72
C THR A 96 14.73 11.67 -0.61
N GLY A 97 13.48 11.36 -0.95
CA GLY A 97 12.36 11.37 -0.01
C GLY A 97 12.20 10.04 0.73
N CYS A 98 10.95 9.67 0.97
CA CYS A 98 10.59 8.40 1.57
C CYS A 98 9.61 7.64 0.66
N LEU A 99 9.65 6.33 0.76
CA LEU A 99 8.69 5.42 0.17
C LEU A 99 7.54 5.17 1.15
N ASP A 100 6.34 5.12 0.61
CA ASP A 100 5.13 4.59 1.22
C ASP A 100 4.24 3.95 0.13
N ALA A 101 3.08 3.43 0.51
CA ALA A 101 2.18 2.77 -0.43
C ALA A 101 1.69 3.73 -1.55
N ALA A 102 1.44 4.99 -1.22
CA ALA A 102 0.99 5.99 -2.19
C ALA A 102 2.06 6.32 -3.24
N VAL A 103 3.33 6.47 -2.84
CA VAL A 103 4.45 6.71 -3.77
C VAL A 103 4.60 5.56 -4.77
N ILE A 104 4.60 4.31 -4.28
CA ILE A 104 4.71 3.13 -5.15
C ILE A 104 3.47 2.99 -6.04
N GLY A 105 2.28 3.24 -5.48
CA GLY A 105 1.02 3.23 -6.23
C GLY A 105 0.99 4.28 -7.35
N ALA A 106 1.53 5.48 -7.12
CA ALA A 106 1.65 6.52 -8.13
C ALA A 106 2.59 6.11 -9.27
N ALA A 107 3.70 5.45 -8.96
CA ALA A 107 4.61 4.89 -9.96
C ALA A 107 3.93 3.78 -10.78
N ALA A 108 3.24 2.84 -10.14
CA ALA A 108 2.48 1.79 -10.82
C ALA A 108 1.36 2.36 -11.71
N ALA A 109 0.66 3.40 -11.24
CA ALA A 109 -0.37 4.06 -12.02
C ALA A 109 0.21 4.81 -13.23
N THR A 110 1.43 5.35 -13.11
CA THR A 110 2.17 5.95 -14.23
C THR A 110 2.60 4.89 -15.23
N LEU A 111 3.14 3.75 -14.78
CA LEU A 111 3.47 2.61 -15.64
C LEU A 111 2.25 2.14 -16.45
N TYR A 112 1.08 2.05 -15.82
CA TYR A 112 -0.16 1.65 -16.50
C TYR A 112 -0.61 2.67 -17.56
N ARG A 113 -0.64 3.97 -17.20
CA ARG A 113 -1.15 5.02 -18.10
C ARG A 113 -0.16 5.41 -19.19
N GLN A 114 1.14 5.31 -18.91
CA GLN A 114 2.22 5.82 -19.74
C GLN A 114 3.40 4.82 -19.74
N PRO A 115 3.21 3.58 -20.24
CA PRO A 115 4.24 2.55 -20.22
C PRO A 115 5.52 2.98 -20.95
N ASP A 116 5.41 3.85 -21.94
CA ASP A 116 6.54 4.37 -22.71
C ASP A 116 7.54 5.18 -21.88
N SER A 117 7.09 5.78 -20.77
CA SER A 117 7.96 6.53 -19.84
C SER A 117 8.84 5.63 -18.95
N TRP A 118 8.67 4.31 -19.05
CA TRP A 118 9.41 3.31 -18.29
C TRP A 118 10.27 2.39 -19.15
N ARG A 119 10.33 2.61 -20.47
CA ARG A 119 11.11 1.76 -21.41
C ARG A 119 12.61 1.77 -21.11
N ASP A 120 13.11 2.81 -20.45
CA ASP A 120 14.50 2.90 -20.00
C ASP A 120 14.80 2.06 -18.75
N TRP A 121 13.76 1.60 -18.03
CA TRP A 121 13.88 0.71 -16.87
C TRP A 121 13.77 -0.76 -17.25
N GLY A 122 12.79 -1.13 -18.07
CA GLY A 122 12.56 -2.51 -18.50
C GLY A 122 11.23 -2.70 -19.22
N THR A 123 10.84 -3.96 -19.44
CA THR A 123 9.50 -4.28 -19.96
C THR A 123 8.42 -3.89 -18.95
N TYR A 124 7.17 -3.83 -19.40
CA TYR A 124 6.03 -3.57 -18.52
C TYR A 124 5.97 -4.55 -17.34
N TRP A 125 6.11 -5.85 -17.62
CA TRP A 125 6.02 -6.89 -16.60
C TRP A 125 7.20 -6.88 -15.63
N GLU A 126 8.41 -6.66 -16.11
CA GLU A 126 9.58 -6.51 -15.23
C GLU A 126 9.45 -5.29 -14.33
N THR A 127 9.00 -4.16 -14.88
CA THR A 127 8.80 -2.92 -14.10
C THR A 127 7.69 -3.11 -13.05
N PHE A 128 6.57 -3.71 -13.45
CA PHE A 128 5.47 -4.00 -12.53
C PHE A 128 5.92 -4.93 -11.39
N GLN A 129 6.70 -5.96 -11.72
CA GLN A 129 7.26 -6.87 -10.73
C GLN A 129 8.26 -6.17 -9.79
N HIS A 130 9.12 -5.30 -10.32
CA HIS A 130 10.03 -4.51 -9.48
C HIS A 130 9.28 -3.55 -8.56
N LEU A 131 8.17 -2.94 -8.99
CA LEU A 131 7.33 -2.10 -8.12
C LEU A 131 6.68 -2.91 -6.99
N LYS A 132 6.19 -4.13 -7.28
CA LYS A 132 5.71 -5.07 -6.25
C LYS A 132 6.83 -5.44 -5.28
N GLN A 133 8.02 -5.74 -5.78
CA GLN A 133 9.18 -6.07 -4.96
C GLN A 133 9.62 -4.89 -4.08
N LEU A 134 9.56 -3.65 -4.59
CA LEU A 134 9.85 -2.47 -3.79
C LEU A 134 8.80 -2.28 -2.69
N TRP A 135 7.53 -2.59 -2.95
CA TRP A 135 6.51 -2.63 -1.89
C TRP A 135 6.84 -3.67 -0.82
N HIS A 136 7.36 -4.85 -1.18
CA HIS A 136 7.85 -5.83 -0.21
C HIS A 136 8.99 -5.27 0.66
N VAL A 137 9.91 -4.50 0.08
CA VAL A 137 10.99 -3.85 0.82
C VAL A 137 10.41 -2.87 1.85
N VAL A 138 9.44 -2.04 1.45
CA VAL A 138 8.77 -1.09 2.36
C VAL A 138 8.04 -1.80 3.50
N VAL A 139 7.32 -2.89 3.22
CA VAL A 139 6.64 -3.67 4.28
C VAL A 139 7.64 -4.32 5.23
N HIS A 140 8.76 -4.84 4.71
CA HIS A 140 9.72 -5.58 5.52
C HIS A 140 10.60 -4.64 6.38
N TYR A 141 11.11 -3.55 5.81
CA TYR A 141 12.07 -2.65 6.47
C TYR A 141 11.45 -1.33 6.96
N GLY A 142 10.28 -0.96 6.44
CA GLY A 142 9.62 0.28 6.81
C GLY A 142 9.13 0.30 8.25
N MET A 143 9.02 1.51 8.78
CA MET A 143 8.52 1.78 10.12
C MET A 143 7.03 2.12 10.05
N PRO A 144 6.22 1.63 11.01
CA PRO A 144 4.83 2.05 11.16
C PRO A 144 4.71 3.56 11.27
N VAL A 145 3.72 4.12 10.59
CA VAL A 145 3.35 5.53 10.70
C VAL A 145 2.57 5.72 11.98
N VAL A 146 3.13 6.49 12.92
CA VAL A 146 2.37 6.94 14.10
C VAL A 146 1.40 8.02 13.64
N LEU A 147 0.15 7.64 13.39
CA LEU A 147 -0.92 8.62 13.20
C LEU A 147 -1.15 9.33 14.54
N THR A 148 -0.75 10.59 14.64
CA THR A 148 -1.25 11.47 15.70
C THR A 148 -2.75 11.57 15.51
N LYS A 149 -3.53 10.96 16.42
CA LYS A 149 -4.98 11.14 16.46
C LYS A 149 -5.25 12.63 16.53
N THR A 150 -5.78 13.21 15.47
CA THR A 150 -6.41 14.52 15.54
C THR A 150 -7.62 14.32 16.46
N GLN A 151 -7.62 14.95 17.63
CA GLN A 151 -8.81 15.05 18.46
C GLN A 151 -9.82 15.91 17.68
N ASP A 152 -10.90 15.27 17.23
CA ASP A 152 -12.16 15.97 16.94
C ASP A 152 -12.89 16.27 18.26
#